data_AF-A0A3S9DZP2-F1
#
_entry.id   AF-A0A3S9DZP2-F1
#
_cell.length_a   1.000
_cell.length_b   1.000
_cell.length_c   1.000
_cell.angle_alpha   90.00
_cell.angle_beta   90.00
_cell.angle_gamma   90.00
#
_symmetry.space_group_name_H-M   'P 1'
#
loop_
_entity.id
_entity.type
_entity.pdbx_description
1 polymer ?
#
loop_
_entity_poly.entity_id
_entity_poly.type
_entity_poly.pdbx_seq_one_letter_code
_entity_poly.pdbx_strand_id
1 'polypeptide(L)'
;MRGLGRCLAPLVLLATPAAGQEFDPASVDLAGLIECKASVSAYNNFAFWISDGPVALEKLGWKEATSGNLFLKQYDLPEPVRTFGRETSSIVFTATGPMAVLDGVSAPDLAHELEIVPTVSTAEKFLGEKIVVESTEDANGMKIETRIALNVSTVDSHPGKTLAGCSYALNVTVN
;
A
#
# COMPACT_ATOMS: atom_id res chain seq x y z
N MET A 1 -72.85 8.05 9.66
CA MET A 1 -72.23 6.88 10.30
C MET A 1 -70.88 6.62 9.63
N ARG A 2 -69.80 7.08 10.27
CA ARG A 2 -68.38 6.93 9.87
C ARG A 2 -67.86 5.66 10.59
N GLY A 3 -66.93 4.83 10.13
CA GLY A 3 -66.02 4.80 8.99
C GLY A 3 -65.13 3.55 9.21
N LEU A 4 -64.65 2.96 8.11
CA LEU A 4 -63.82 1.76 8.02
C LEU A 4 -62.74 1.62 9.12
N GLY A 5 -62.70 0.46 9.77
CA GLY A 5 -61.64 0.04 10.68
C GLY A 5 -60.30 -0.13 9.95
N ARG A 6 -59.32 0.70 10.30
CA ARG A 6 -57.92 0.61 9.86
C ARG A 6 -57.23 -0.55 10.58
N CYS A 7 -56.89 -1.62 9.85
CA CYS A 7 -55.84 -2.55 10.27
C CYS A 7 -54.48 -1.83 10.18
N LEU A 8 -53.89 -1.52 11.33
CA LEU A 8 -52.49 -1.13 11.45
C LEU A 8 -51.64 -2.42 11.45
N ALA A 9 -51.03 -2.75 10.32
CA ALA A 9 -49.93 -3.71 10.27
C ALA A 9 -48.62 -2.96 10.59
N PRO A 10 -47.78 -3.43 11.52
CA PRO A 10 -46.48 -2.83 11.77
C PRO A 10 -45.52 -3.24 10.64
N LEU A 11 -45.03 -2.24 9.89
CA LEU A 11 -43.87 -2.41 9.02
C LEU A 11 -42.64 -2.58 9.92
N VAL A 12 -42.19 -3.81 10.12
CA VAL A 12 -40.86 -4.08 10.64
C VAL A 12 -39.90 -3.93 9.45
N LEU A 13 -39.17 -2.82 9.38
CA LEU A 13 -38.00 -2.70 8.53
C LEU A 13 -36.97 -3.71 9.03
N LEU A 14 -36.77 -4.79 8.25
CA LEU A 14 -35.58 -5.62 8.39
C LEU A 14 -34.39 -4.76 7.96
N ALA A 15 -33.65 -4.24 8.94
CA ALA A 15 -32.32 -3.69 8.70
C ALA A 15 -31.45 -4.84 8.18
N THR A 16 -31.20 -4.86 6.87
CA THR A 16 -30.18 -5.72 6.30
C THR A 16 -28.84 -5.31 6.91
N PRO A 17 -28.07 -6.23 7.52
CA PRO A 17 -26.70 -5.91 7.87
C PRO A 17 -26.02 -5.50 6.56
N ALA A 18 -25.32 -4.37 6.58
CA ALA A 18 -24.44 -4.00 5.47
C ALA A 18 -23.43 -5.14 5.33
N ALA A 19 -23.68 -6.04 4.38
CA ALA A 19 -22.70 -7.00 3.94
C ALA A 19 -21.45 -6.18 3.60
N GLY A 20 -20.30 -6.57 4.18
CA GLY A 20 -19.02 -5.93 3.94
C GLY A 20 -18.88 -5.67 2.45
N GLN A 21 -18.57 -4.42 2.09
CA GLN A 21 -18.43 -4.06 0.69
C GLN A 21 -17.44 -5.03 0.06
N GLU A 22 -17.90 -5.77 -0.94
CA GLU A 22 -17.07 -6.71 -1.67
C GLU A 22 -15.97 -5.89 -2.34
N PHE A 23 -14.74 -6.04 -1.86
CA PHE A 23 -13.59 -5.34 -2.40
C PHE A 23 -13.34 -5.83 -3.82
N ASP A 24 -13.35 -4.89 -4.77
CA ASP A 24 -13.01 -5.15 -6.16
C ASP A 24 -11.49 -5.12 -6.33
N PRO A 25 -10.82 -6.26 -6.60
CA PRO A 25 -9.38 -6.29 -6.81
C PRO A 25 -8.94 -5.43 -8.01
N ALA A 26 -9.82 -5.22 -8.99
CA ALA A 26 -9.55 -4.35 -10.13
C ALA A 26 -9.50 -2.86 -9.76
N SER A 27 -9.96 -2.50 -8.55
CA SER A 27 -9.86 -1.13 -8.03
C SER A 27 -8.48 -0.80 -7.43
N VAL A 28 -7.58 -1.80 -7.29
CA VAL A 28 -6.24 -1.59 -6.76
C VAL A 28 -5.35 -0.93 -7.81
N ASP A 29 -5.09 0.36 -7.64
CA ASP A 29 -4.02 1.06 -8.34
C ASP A 29 -2.66 0.77 -7.68
N LEU A 30 -2.10 -0.41 -7.97
CA LEU A 30 -0.81 -0.83 -7.43
C LEU A 30 0.32 0.13 -7.81
N ALA A 31 0.30 0.67 -9.03
CA ALA A 31 1.29 1.65 -9.46
C ALA A 31 1.18 2.94 -8.64
N GLY A 32 -0.03 3.43 -8.40
CA GLY A 32 -0.27 4.59 -7.55
C GLY A 32 0.15 4.40 -6.09
N LEU A 33 0.01 3.19 -5.54
CA LEU A 33 0.52 2.84 -4.21
C LEU A 33 2.06 2.82 -4.18
N ILE A 34 2.70 2.26 -5.20
CA ILE A 34 4.17 2.20 -5.27
C ILE A 34 4.77 3.59 -5.54
N GLU A 35 4.13 4.44 -6.34
CA GLU A 35 4.64 5.75 -6.75
C GLU A 35 4.23 6.92 -5.84
N CYS A 36 3.73 6.65 -4.63
CA CYS A 36 3.26 7.67 -3.68
C CYS A 36 2.12 8.57 -4.19
N LYS A 37 1.27 8.05 -5.08
CA LYS A 37 0.08 8.77 -5.58
C LYS A 37 -1.18 8.46 -4.78
N ALA A 38 -1.21 7.34 -4.06
CA ALA A 38 -2.33 6.98 -3.20
C ALA A 38 -2.38 7.86 -1.94
N SER A 39 -3.60 8.15 -1.45
CA SER A 39 -3.80 8.77 -0.15
C SER A 39 -3.56 7.79 0.99
N VAL A 40 -3.35 8.30 2.20
CA VAL A 40 -3.26 7.48 3.43
C VAL A 40 -4.47 6.57 3.58
N SER A 41 -5.69 7.08 3.35
CA SER A 41 -6.91 6.28 3.47
C SER A 41 -6.97 5.18 2.41
N ALA A 42 -6.56 5.47 1.17
CA ALA A 42 -6.49 4.46 0.12
C ALA A 42 -5.49 3.36 0.47
N TYR A 43 -4.30 3.73 0.96
CA TYR A 43 -3.32 2.77 1.45
C TYR A 43 -3.84 1.95 2.62
N ASN A 44 -4.44 2.56 3.64
CA ASN A 44 -4.94 1.83 4.80
C ASN A 44 -6.07 0.86 4.45
N ASN A 45 -6.96 1.24 3.54
CA ASN A 45 -8.00 0.33 3.04
C ASN A 45 -7.37 -0.87 2.34
N PHE A 46 -6.36 -0.64 1.49
CA PHE A 46 -5.60 -1.70 0.84
C PHE A 46 -4.83 -2.57 1.83
N ALA A 47 -4.14 -1.98 2.80
CA ALA A 47 -3.37 -2.67 3.83
C ALA A 47 -4.26 -3.53 4.73
N PHE A 48 -5.42 -3.02 5.13
CA PHE A 48 -6.41 -3.79 5.89
C PHE A 48 -6.89 -4.99 5.07
N TRP A 49 -7.22 -4.77 3.79
CA TRP A 49 -7.72 -5.82 2.94
C TRP A 49 -6.68 -6.91 2.62
N ILE A 50 -5.44 -6.53 2.28
CA ILE A 50 -4.37 -7.49 2.00
C ILE A 50 -3.97 -8.29 3.27
N SER A 51 -4.27 -7.75 4.46
CA SER A 51 -4.09 -8.45 5.73
C SER A 51 -5.09 -9.60 5.95
N ASP A 52 -6.18 -9.69 5.17
CA ASP A 52 -7.06 -10.87 5.12
C ASP A 52 -6.34 -12.10 4.52
N GLY A 53 -5.10 -11.95 4.08
CA GLY A 53 -4.16 -13.03 3.83
C GLY A 53 -4.44 -13.78 2.52
N PRO A 54 -4.43 -15.13 2.50
CA PRO A 54 -4.48 -15.91 1.27
C PRO A 54 -5.64 -15.57 0.34
N VAL A 55 -6.82 -15.25 0.88
CA VAL A 55 -8.02 -14.94 0.09
C VAL A 55 -7.82 -13.65 -0.74
N ALA A 56 -7.20 -12.62 -0.16
CA ALA A 56 -6.95 -11.37 -0.87
C ALA A 56 -5.91 -11.56 -1.98
N LEU A 57 -4.85 -12.32 -1.70
CA LEU A 57 -3.81 -12.65 -2.68
C LEU A 57 -4.34 -13.50 -3.83
N GLU A 58 -5.18 -14.49 -3.55
CA GLU A 58 -5.87 -15.30 -4.58
C GLU A 58 -6.76 -14.44 -5.47
N LYS A 59 -7.51 -13.50 -4.89
CA LYS A 59 -8.34 -12.55 -5.65
C LYS A 59 -7.52 -11.63 -6.55
N LEU A 60 -6.29 -11.29 -6.17
CA LEU A 60 -5.35 -10.53 -7.01
C LEU A 60 -4.59 -11.41 -8.01
N GLY A 61 -4.65 -12.73 -7.88
CA GLY A 61 -3.80 -13.65 -8.64
C GLY A 61 -2.32 -13.57 -8.27
N TRP A 62 -1.97 -12.96 -7.14
CA TRP A 62 -0.58 -12.82 -6.67
C TRP A 62 -0.08 -14.12 -6.08
N LYS A 63 1.18 -14.45 -6.38
CA LYS A 63 1.83 -15.67 -5.87
C LYS A 63 2.97 -15.28 -4.95
N GLU A 64 2.95 -15.76 -3.71
CA GLU A 64 4.08 -15.54 -2.79
C GLU A 64 5.35 -16.21 -3.37
N ALA A 65 6.42 -15.44 -3.45
CA ALA A 65 7.73 -15.88 -3.92
C ALA A 65 8.72 -15.91 -2.74
N THR A 66 9.75 -16.76 -2.85
CA THR A 66 10.81 -16.82 -1.84
C THR A 66 11.62 -15.53 -1.88
N SER A 67 11.53 -14.71 -0.82
CA SER A 67 12.26 -13.44 -0.73
C SER A 67 13.64 -13.55 -0.12
N GLY A 68 13.95 -14.63 0.61
CA GLY A 68 15.19 -14.75 1.40
C GLY A 68 15.31 -13.72 2.55
N ASN A 69 14.23 -12.99 2.88
CA ASN A 69 14.23 -11.90 3.83
C ASN A 69 12.98 -11.97 4.73
N LEU A 70 13.18 -12.02 6.05
CA LEU A 70 12.08 -12.16 7.01
C LEU A 70 11.20 -10.91 7.11
N PHE A 71 11.68 -9.75 6.66
CA PHE A 71 10.98 -8.47 6.74
C PHE A 71 10.36 -8.05 5.39
N LEU A 72 10.66 -8.77 4.31
CA LEU A 72 10.14 -8.49 2.97
C LEU A 72 9.35 -9.69 2.48
N LYS A 73 8.04 -9.53 2.34
CA LYS A 73 7.19 -10.53 1.68
C LYS A 73 7.17 -10.25 0.18
N GLN A 74 7.61 -11.19 -0.63
CA GLN A 74 7.67 -11.00 -2.08
C GLN A 74 6.51 -11.69 -2.77
N TYR A 75 5.99 -11.05 -3.81
CA TYR A 75 4.91 -11.59 -4.63
C TYR A 75 5.20 -11.40 -6.11
N ASP A 76 4.93 -12.45 -6.88
CA ASP A 76 4.88 -12.39 -8.34
C ASP A 76 3.47 -11.98 -8.78
N LEU A 77 3.42 -11.02 -9.69
CA LEU A 77 2.20 -10.44 -10.25
C LEU A 77 1.72 -11.26 -11.46
N PRO A 78 0.40 -11.41 -11.67
CA PRO A 78 -0.15 -12.12 -12.83
C PRO A 78 0.10 -11.37 -14.14
N GLU A 79 0.13 -10.03 -14.08
CA GLU A 79 0.49 -9.15 -15.19
C GLU A 79 1.53 -8.13 -14.69
N PRO A 80 2.51 -7.72 -15.53
CA PRO A 80 3.46 -6.68 -15.16
C PRO A 80 2.76 -5.37 -14.80
N VAL A 81 3.28 -4.69 -13.78
CA VAL A 81 2.90 -3.32 -13.44
C VAL A 81 3.98 -2.35 -13.89
N ARG A 82 3.55 -1.21 -14.44
CA ARG A 82 4.44 -0.14 -14.83
C ARG A 82 4.60 0.86 -13.68
N THR A 83 5.81 0.98 -13.16
CA THR A 83 6.18 1.91 -12.08
C THR A 83 7.51 2.60 -12.39
N PHE A 84 7.61 3.89 -12.11
CA PHE A 84 8.78 4.73 -12.39
C PHE A 84 9.22 4.63 -13.87
N GLY A 85 8.25 4.48 -14.78
CA GLY A 85 8.49 4.29 -16.21
C GLY A 85 9.04 2.91 -16.62
N ARG A 86 9.05 1.93 -15.71
CA ARG A 86 9.62 0.59 -15.89
C ARG A 86 8.58 -0.48 -15.59
N GLU A 87 8.65 -1.59 -16.31
CA GLU A 87 7.81 -2.76 -16.02
C GLU A 87 8.44 -3.59 -14.92
N THR A 88 7.62 -4.13 -14.02
CA THR A 88 8.02 -5.21 -13.12
C THR A 88 6.90 -6.22 -12.95
N SER A 89 7.27 -7.49 -12.78
CA SER A 89 6.35 -8.57 -12.44
C SER A 89 6.51 -9.04 -10.99
N SER A 90 7.30 -8.33 -10.18
CA SER A 90 7.56 -8.71 -8.80
C SER A 90 7.59 -7.50 -7.87
N ILE A 91 6.95 -7.64 -6.72
CA ILE A 91 6.89 -6.62 -5.67
C ILE A 91 7.29 -7.21 -4.33
N VAL A 92 7.76 -6.36 -3.43
CA VAL A 92 7.94 -6.69 -2.01
C VAL A 92 7.06 -5.82 -1.14
N PHE A 93 6.48 -6.40 -0.10
CA PHE A 93 5.85 -5.68 1.00
C PHE A 93 6.87 -5.49 2.11
N THR A 94 7.09 -4.22 2.45
CA THR A 94 7.73 -3.80 3.70
C THR A 94 6.69 -3.64 4.79
N ALA A 95 7.12 -3.27 6.00
CA ALA A 95 6.20 -2.92 7.09
C ALA A 95 5.30 -1.70 6.77
N THR A 96 5.72 -0.82 5.86
CA THR A 96 5.07 0.47 5.62
C THR A 96 4.60 0.66 4.17
N GLY A 97 4.72 -0.35 3.31
CA GLY A 97 4.13 -0.30 1.97
C GLY A 97 4.77 -1.22 0.94
N PRO A 98 4.14 -1.31 -0.25
CA PRO A 98 4.66 -2.08 -1.37
C PRO A 98 5.80 -1.35 -2.10
N MET A 99 6.77 -2.11 -2.58
CA MET A 99 7.85 -1.64 -3.44
C MET A 99 7.98 -2.52 -4.67
N ALA A 100 8.23 -1.90 -5.82
CA ALA A 100 8.64 -2.59 -7.03
C ALA A 100 10.03 -3.19 -6.88
N VAL A 101 10.20 -4.44 -7.33
CA VAL A 101 11.51 -5.06 -7.53
C VAL A 101 11.91 -4.77 -8.98
N LEU A 102 12.85 -3.85 -9.19
CA LEU A 102 13.21 -3.36 -10.51
C LEU A 102 14.51 -3.98 -11.02
N ASP A 103 14.47 -4.34 -12.30
CA ASP A 103 15.59 -4.82 -13.08
C ASP A 103 16.15 -3.72 -13.99
N GLY A 104 17.43 -3.83 -14.34
CA GLY A 104 18.04 -2.98 -15.38
C GLY A 104 18.17 -1.51 -15.02
N VAL A 105 18.03 -1.14 -13.74
CA VAL A 105 18.29 0.21 -13.23
C VAL A 105 19.07 0.13 -11.93
N SER A 106 20.12 0.95 -11.79
CA SER A 106 20.85 1.06 -10.52
C SER A 106 20.07 1.95 -9.54
N ALA A 107 20.20 1.68 -8.25
CA ALA A 107 19.54 2.49 -7.22
C ALA A 107 19.99 3.97 -7.25
N PRO A 108 21.29 4.31 -7.44
CA PRO A 108 21.71 5.69 -7.65
C PRO A 108 21.08 6.37 -8.86
N ASP A 109 21.00 5.70 -10.01
CA ASP A 109 20.43 6.28 -11.23
C ASP A 109 18.93 6.56 -11.05
N LEU A 110 18.19 5.59 -10.49
CA LEU A 110 16.77 5.76 -10.21
C LEU A 110 16.53 6.87 -9.18
N ALA A 111 17.33 6.92 -8.11
CA ALA A 111 17.22 7.98 -7.12
C ALA A 111 17.49 9.36 -7.72
N HIS A 112 18.46 9.47 -8.63
CA HIS A 112 18.70 10.71 -9.37
C HIS A 112 17.50 11.08 -10.27
N GLU A 113 16.95 10.13 -11.03
CA GLU A 113 15.72 10.33 -11.84
C GLU A 113 14.53 10.83 -10.99
N LEU A 114 14.44 10.36 -9.74
CA LEU A 114 13.37 10.68 -8.80
C LEU A 114 13.70 11.84 -7.84
N GLU A 115 14.84 12.51 -8.01
CA GLU A 115 15.31 13.61 -7.16
C GLU A 115 15.41 13.24 -5.67
N ILE A 116 15.83 12.01 -5.39
CA ILE A 116 16.00 11.47 -4.04
C ILE A 116 17.44 11.69 -3.59
N VAL A 117 17.62 12.32 -2.43
CA VAL A 117 18.92 12.44 -1.79
C VAL A 117 19.23 11.14 -1.03
N PRO A 118 20.35 10.45 -1.30
CA PRO A 118 20.69 9.24 -0.57
C PRO A 118 21.20 9.56 0.83
N THR A 119 20.75 8.77 1.80
CA THR A 119 21.34 8.69 3.14
C THR A 119 22.54 7.77 3.15
N VAL A 120 22.52 6.71 2.32
CA VAL A 120 23.62 5.78 2.10
C VAL A 120 23.80 5.59 0.60
N SER A 121 25.04 5.75 0.11
CA SER A 121 25.38 5.51 -1.29
C SER A 121 26.80 4.97 -1.37
N THR A 122 26.93 3.64 -1.33
CA THR A 122 28.19 2.91 -1.55
C THR A 122 28.03 1.95 -2.74
N ALA A 123 29.11 1.24 -3.11
CA ALA A 123 29.02 0.22 -4.16
C ALA A 123 28.14 -0.97 -3.75
N GLU A 124 28.04 -1.26 -2.46
CA GLU A 124 27.34 -2.41 -1.89
C GLU A 124 25.92 -2.06 -1.43
N LYS A 125 25.69 -0.82 -0.98
CA LYS A 125 24.44 -0.42 -0.34
C LYS A 125 23.96 0.94 -0.82
N PHE A 126 22.68 1.01 -1.12
CA PHE A 126 21.99 2.26 -1.38
C PHE A 126 20.75 2.37 -0.49
N LEU A 127 20.53 3.54 0.10
CA LEU A 127 19.32 3.94 0.82
C LEU A 127 19.06 5.41 0.56
N GLY A 128 17.92 5.74 -0.03
CA GLY A 128 17.46 7.10 -0.23
C GLY A 128 15.96 7.21 0.02
N GLU A 129 15.56 8.36 0.57
CA GLU A 129 14.16 8.67 0.87
C GLU A 129 13.88 10.12 0.46
N LYS A 130 12.71 10.35 -0.14
CA LYS A 130 12.15 11.69 -0.36
C LYS A 130 10.77 11.78 0.27
N ILE A 131 10.61 12.68 1.23
CA ILE A 131 9.32 12.95 1.86
C ILE A 131 8.39 13.59 0.82
N VAL A 132 7.20 12.99 0.63
CA VAL A 132 6.15 13.48 -0.27
C VAL A 132 5.06 14.19 0.53
N VAL A 133 4.70 13.63 1.69
CA VAL A 133 3.75 14.23 2.63
C VAL A 133 4.30 14.09 4.03
N GLU A 134 4.22 15.18 4.81
CA GLU A 134 4.46 15.17 6.24
C GLU A 134 3.43 16.09 6.89
N SER A 135 2.63 15.56 7.81
CA SER A 135 1.63 16.33 8.55
C SER A 135 1.50 15.87 9.98
N THR A 136 0.96 16.75 10.81
CA THR A 136 0.59 16.46 12.18
C THR A 136 -0.79 17.04 12.41
N GLU A 137 -1.69 16.22 12.93
CA GLU A 137 -3.06 16.60 13.26
C GLU A 137 -3.33 16.31 14.74
N ASP A 138 -3.89 17.28 15.45
CA ASP A 138 -4.37 17.09 16.82
C ASP A 138 -5.90 16.91 16.80
N ALA A 139 -6.38 15.74 17.19
CA ALA A 139 -7.80 15.41 17.23
C ALA A 139 -8.15 14.63 18.50
N ASN A 140 -9.07 15.17 19.30
CA ASN A 140 -9.61 14.50 20.49
C ASN A 140 -8.54 14.04 21.51
N GLY A 141 -7.49 14.83 21.73
CA GLY A 141 -6.38 14.47 22.62
C GLY A 141 -5.40 13.46 22.01
N MET A 142 -5.54 13.14 20.72
CA MET A 142 -4.58 12.32 19.98
C MET A 142 -3.84 13.18 18.98
N LYS A 143 -2.52 13.01 18.92
CA LYS A 143 -1.65 13.55 17.87
C LYS A 143 -1.43 12.46 16.83
N ILE A 144 -1.82 12.74 15.59
CA ILE A 144 -1.65 11.85 14.44
C ILE A 144 -0.58 12.45 13.53
N GLU A 145 0.56 11.76 13.42
CA GLU A 145 1.65 12.13 12.52
C GLU A 145 1.57 11.26 11.27
N THR A 146 1.44 11.89 10.11
CA THR A 146 1.46 11.21 8.80
C THR A 146 2.77 11.50 8.11
N ARG A 147 3.43 10.44 7.62
CA ARG A 147 4.61 10.55 6.78
C ARG A 147 4.49 9.61 5.58
N ILE A 148 4.43 10.20 4.39
CA ILE A 148 4.48 9.47 3.12
C ILE A 148 5.81 9.79 2.46
N ALA A 149 6.61 8.76 2.16
CA ALA A 149 7.91 8.97 1.54
C ALA A 149 8.17 7.98 0.40
N LEU A 150 8.80 8.49 -0.64
CA LEU A 150 9.29 7.70 -1.76
C LEU A 150 10.69 7.17 -1.43
N ASN A 151 10.86 5.86 -1.52
CA ASN A 151 12.08 5.17 -1.12
C ASN A 151 12.74 4.50 -2.33
N VAL A 152 14.07 4.55 -2.38
CA VAL A 152 14.89 3.74 -3.29
C VAL A 152 15.99 3.06 -2.46
N SER A 153 16.15 1.75 -2.62
CA SER A 153 17.09 0.97 -1.81
C SER A 153 17.62 -0.27 -2.52
N THR A 154 18.73 -0.79 -1.99
CA THR A 154 19.22 -2.15 -2.27
C THR A 154 19.18 -3.00 -1.00
N VAL A 155 19.02 -4.31 -1.15
CA VAL A 155 19.06 -5.29 -0.04
C VAL A 155 19.75 -6.57 -0.49
N ASP A 156 20.50 -7.20 0.42
CA ASP A 156 21.33 -8.38 0.09
C ASP A 156 20.51 -9.58 -0.37
N SER A 157 19.24 -9.67 0.06
CA SER A 157 18.30 -10.70 -0.35
C SER A 157 17.86 -10.59 -1.81
N HIS A 158 18.11 -9.44 -2.46
CA HIS A 158 17.71 -9.12 -3.84
C HIS A 158 18.91 -8.63 -4.64
N PRO A 159 19.93 -9.48 -4.86
CA PRO A 159 21.17 -9.06 -5.49
C PRO A 159 20.93 -8.54 -6.91
N GLY A 160 21.51 -7.38 -7.23
CA GLY A 160 21.40 -6.73 -8.54
C GLY A 160 20.03 -6.09 -8.83
N LYS A 161 19.09 -6.13 -7.88
CA LYS A 161 17.79 -5.47 -8.01
C LYS A 161 17.81 -4.12 -7.30
N THR A 162 17.00 -3.20 -7.81
CA THR A 162 16.67 -1.94 -7.14
C THR A 162 15.26 -2.06 -6.58
N LEU A 163 15.08 -1.78 -5.28
CA LEU A 163 13.76 -1.69 -4.68
C LEU A 163 13.32 -0.23 -4.66
N ALA A 164 12.15 0.06 -5.22
CA ALA A 164 11.59 1.41 -5.20
C ALA A 164 10.10 1.39 -4.86
N GLY A 165 9.66 2.26 -3.96
CA GLY A 165 8.26 2.31 -3.59
C GLY A 165 7.94 3.31 -2.49
N CYS A 166 6.67 3.39 -2.15
CA CYS A 166 6.18 4.33 -1.17
C CYS A 166 6.07 3.70 0.22
N SER A 167 6.51 4.44 1.24
CA SER A 167 6.17 4.17 2.63
C SER A 167 5.03 5.07 3.07
N TYR A 168 4.09 4.50 3.82
CA TYR A 168 2.95 5.15 4.43
C TYR A 168 3.00 4.90 5.92
N ALA A 169 3.52 5.87 6.67
CA ALA A 169 3.64 5.78 8.12
C ALA A 169 2.59 6.67 8.79
N LEU A 170 1.87 6.08 9.74
CA LEU A 170 0.98 6.77 10.66
C LEU A 170 1.43 6.47 12.08
N ASN A 171 1.72 7.53 12.83
CA ASN A 171 2.05 7.42 14.24
C ASN A 171 0.99 8.16 15.06
N VAL A 172 0.39 7.47 16.03
CA VAL A 172 -0.67 8.02 16.89
C VAL A 172 -0.15 8.07 18.32
N THR A 173 -0.07 9.28 18.88
CA THR A 173 0.32 9.52 20.27
C THR A 173 -0.87 10.08 21.03
N VAL A 174 -1.15 9.53 22.22
CA VAL A 174 -2.18 10.07 23.12
C VAL A 174 -1.53 11.10 24.05
N ASN A 175 -2.10 12.30 24.10
CA ASN A 175 -1.64 13.41 24.93
C ASN A 175 -2.25 13.36 26.34
#